data_AF-A0A3N5F0T5-F1
#
_entry.id   AF-A0A3N5F0T5-F1
#
_cell.length_a   1.000
_cell.length_b   1.000
_cell.length_c   1.000
_cell.angle_alpha   90.00
_cell.angle_beta   90.00
_cell.angle_gamma   90.00
#
_symmetry.space_group_name_H-M   'P 1'
#
loop_
_entity.id
_entity.type
_entity.pdbx_description
1 polymer ?
#
loop_
_entity_poly.entity_id
_entity_poly.type
_entity_poly.pdbx_seq_one_letter_code
_entity_poly.pdbx_strand_id
1 'polypeptide(L)'
;KSSTSWHESPEMQVLDNLKWPNRSKKELAGACYDLYAPAKDVSRPPGEWNKARLLVDGNKVEHWLNGEKMVEYEIGSEDWNKRVAASKFKDKPLFAKAPKGRICLQDHSDRIEYKNLKIKVLGK
;
A
#
# COMPACT_ATOMS: atom_id res chain seq x y z
N LYS A 1 -22.50 -2.89 -9.50
CA LYS A 1 -21.17 -3.52 -9.71
C LYS A 1 -20.46 -3.54 -8.36
N SER A 2 -19.92 -4.67 -7.92
CA SER A 2 -19.16 -4.73 -6.66
C SER A 2 -17.91 -3.85 -6.80
N SER A 3 -17.73 -2.92 -5.88
CA SER A 3 -16.51 -2.14 -5.76
C SER A 3 -15.38 -3.06 -5.26
N THR A 4 -14.30 -3.19 -6.03
CA THR A 4 -13.06 -3.82 -5.58
C THR A 4 -12.31 -2.86 -4.66
N SER A 5 -11.56 -3.37 -3.68
CA SER A 5 -10.89 -2.55 -2.64
C SER A 5 -10.09 -1.37 -3.20
N TRP A 6 -9.38 -1.57 -4.32
CA TRP A 6 -8.53 -0.54 -4.94
C TRP A 6 -9.30 0.67 -5.50
N HIS A 7 -10.64 0.61 -5.64
CA HIS A 7 -11.44 1.77 -6.02
C HIS A 7 -11.59 2.79 -4.88
N GLU A 8 -11.44 2.34 -3.64
CA GLU A 8 -11.80 3.13 -2.45
C GLU A 8 -10.66 3.25 -1.44
N SER A 9 -9.65 2.39 -1.51
CA SER A 9 -8.60 2.28 -0.48
C SER A 9 -7.19 2.31 -1.07
N PRO A 10 -6.22 2.97 -0.40
CA PRO A 10 -4.80 2.86 -0.72
C PRO A 10 -4.28 1.42 -0.53
N GLU A 11 -3.18 1.10 -1.20
CA GLU A 11 -2.61 -0.25 -1.23
C GLU A 11 -1.12 -0.20 -0.87
N MET A 12 -0.70 -1.03 0.09
CA MET A 12 0.72 -1.38 0.25
C MET A 12 1.03 -2.55 -0.69
N GLN A 13 1.84 -2.29 -1.70
CA GLN A 13 2.12 -3.28 -2.73
C GLN A 13 2.90 -4.48 -2.19
N VAL A 14 2.50 -5.68 -2.62
CA VAL A 14 3.26 -6.93 -2.49
C VAL A 14 3.58 -7.44 -3.89
N LEU A 15 4.87 -7.46 -4.24
CA LEU A 15 5.33 -7.81 -5.59
C LEU A 15 6.70 -8.48 -5.54
N ASP A 16 6.96 -9.36 -6.51
CA ASP A 16 8.32 -9.74 -6.89
C ASP A 16 8.94 -8.64 -7.77
N ASN A 17 9.80 -7.80 -7.18
CA ASN A 17 10.45 -6.70 -7.88
C ASN A 17 11.38 -7.18 -9.01
N LEU A 18 11.98 -8.37 -8.87
CA LEU A 18 12.94 -8.91 -9.84
C LEU A 18 12.24 -9.43 -11.10
N LYS A 19 11.01 -9.96 -10.97
CA LYS A 19 10.16 -10.36 -12.11
C LYS A 19 9.70 -9.16 -12.95
N TRP A 20 9.66 -7.96 -12.38
CA TRP A 20 9.12 -6.76 -13.02
C TRP A 20 10.08 -5.56 -13.00
N PRO A 21 11.29 -5.69 -13.59
CA PRO A 21 12.37 -4.69 -13.43
C PRO A 21 12.07 -3.33 -14.08
N ASN A 22 11.13 -3.28 -15.02
CA ASN A 22 10.78 -2.07 -15.77
C ASN A 22 9.57 -1.32 -15.21
N ARG A 23 8.99 -1.77 -14.09
CA ARG A 23 7.86 -1.08 -13.45
C ARG A 23 8.28 0.25 -12.85
N SER A 24 7.32 1.15 -12.71
CA SER A 24 7.52 2.37 -11.93
C SER A 24 7.88 2.01 -10.49
N LYS A 25 8.77 2.79 -9.87
CA LYS A 25 9.11 2.59 -8.44
C LYS A 25 7.87 2.68 -7.53
N LYS A 26 6.81 3.39 -7.95
CA LYS A 26 5.53 3.47 -7.21
C LYS A 26 4.69 2.19 -7.30
N GLU A 27 5.13 1.21 -8.07
CA GLU A 27 4.45 -0.06 -8.26
C GLU A 27 5.22 -1.24 -7.68
N LEU A 28 6.37 -0.98 -7.03
CA LEU A 28 7.24 -1.98 -6.40
C LEU A 28 6.81 -2.28 -4.95
N ALA A 29 7.31 -3.39 -4.40
CA ALA A 29 7.00 -3.85 -3.05
C ALA A 29 7.20 -2.74 -1.99
N GLY A 30 6.22 -2.58 -1.10
CA GLY A 30 6.24 -1.57 -0.03
C GLY A 30 5.79 -0.17 -0.45
N ALA A 31 5.60 0.10 -1.74
CA ALA A 31 5.01 1.35 -2.23
C ALA A 31 3.60 1.58 -1.65
N CYS A 32 3.17 2.84 -1.60
CA CYS A 32 1.74 3.15 -1.71
C CYS A 32 1.42 3.18 -3.20
N TYR A 33 0.77 2.12 -3.69
CA TYR A 33 0.67 1.82 -5.11
C TYR A 33 0.26 3.05 -5.94
N ASP A 34 1.04 3.38 -6.98
CA ASP A 34 0.86 4.51 -7.91
C ASP A 34 0.96 5.93 -7.29
N LEU A 35 1.15 6.05 -5.97
CA LEU A 35 1.20 7.33 -5.25
C LEU A 35 2.60 7.64 -4.72
N TYR A 36 3.18 6.73 -3.93
CA TYR A 36 4.46 6.90 -3.25
C TYR A 36 5.38 5.70 -3.48
N ALA A 37 6.58 5.96 -3.99
CA ALA A 37 7.62 4.95 -4.15
C ALA A 37 8.24 4.59 -2.78
N PRO A 38 8.65 3.33 -2.55
CA PRO A 38 9.36 2.96 -1.34
C PRO A 38 10.73 3.64 -1.31
N ALA A 39 11.20 3.99 -0.11
CA ALA A 39 12.50 4.65 0.08
C ALA A 39 13.69 3.83 -0.44
N LYS A 40 13.60 2.51 -0.36
CA LYS A 40 14.60 1.53 -0.81
C LYS A 40 13.93 0.19 -1.06
N ASP A 41 14.58 -0.67 -1.85
CA ASP A 41 14.18 -2.06 -1.93
C ASP A 41 14.81 -2.85 -0.79
N VAL A 42 13.95 -3.41 0.07
CA VAL A 42 14.34 -4.31 1.16
C VAL A 42 13.58 -5.63 1.06
N SER A 43 12.91 -5.88 -0.07
CA SER A 43 12.15 -7.10 -0.30
C SER A 43 13.08 -8.30 -0.38
N ARG A 44 12.64 -9.41 0.22
CA ARG A 44 13.31 -10.70 0.07
C ARG A 44 12.84 -11.40 -1.20
N PRO A 45 13.67 -12.27 -1.80
CA PRO A 45 13.30 -13.03 -2.99
C PRO A 45 12.03 -13.87 -2.82
N PRO A 46 11.35 -14.25 -3.92
CA PRO A 46 10.23 -15.18 -3.87
C PRO A 46 10.57 -16.48 -3.14
N GLY A 47 9.64 -16.96 -2.31
CA GLY A 47 9.83 -18.13 -1.45
C GLY A 47 10.32 -17.78 -0.04
N GLU A 48 10.83 -16.57 0.19
CA GLU A 48 11.18 -16.08 1.52
C GLU A 48 10.06 -15.23 2.14
N TRP A 49 9.96 -15.29 3.48
CA TRP A 49 9.00 -14.51 4.23
C TRP A 49 9.46 -13.06 4.41
N ASN A 50 8.64 -12.13 3.91
CA ASN A 50 8.73 -10.71 4.22
C ASN A 50 7.84 -10.36 5.42
N LYS A 51 8.25 -9.37 6.22
CA LYS A 51 7.46 -8.82 7.33
C LYS A 51 6.94 -7.44 6.98
N ALA A 52 5.65 -7.34 6.68
CA ALA A 52 4.98 -6.06 6.44
C ALA A 52 4.31 -5.53 7.71
N ARG A 53 4.24 -4.19 7.83
CA ARG A 53 3.42 -3.49 8.83
C ARG A 53 2.83 -2.23 8.21
N LEU A 54 1.54 -2.04 8.44
CA LEU A 54 0.83 -0.78 8.22
C LEU A 54 0.63 -0.10 9.57
N LEU A 55 1.01 1.18 9.67
CA LEU A 55 0.60 2.05 10.77
C LEU A 55 -0.34 3.11 10.19
N VAL A 56 -1.57 3.16 10.68
CA VAL A 56 -2.60 4.11 10.26
C VAL A 56 -3.09 4.82 11.50
N ASP A 57 -2.69 6.09 11.67
CA ASP A 57 -3.04 6.94 12.80
C ASP A 57 -3.76 8.20 12.29
N GLY A 58 -5.10 8.16 12.33
CA GLY A 58 -5.94 9.13 11.65
C GLY A 58 -5.62 9.18 10.15
N ASN A 59 -5.19 10.34 9.67
CA ASN A 59 -4.79 10.53 8.27
C ASN A 59 -3.32 10.18 8.00
N LYS A 60 -2.49 9.99 9.04
CA LYS A 60 -1.07 9.67 8.88
C LYS A 60 -0.90 8.18 8.67
N VAL A 61 -0.20 7.82 7.60
CA VAL A 61 0.00 6.42 7.22
C VAL A 61 1.48 6.15 6.96
N GLU A 62 1.97 5.05 7.50
CA GLU A 62 3.31 4.54 7.23
C GLU A 62 3.22 3.10 6.71
N HIS A 63 4.02 2.79 5.69
CA HIS A 63 4.28 1.41 5.30
C HIS A 63 5.66 1.01 5.78
N TRP A 64 5.77 -0.17 6.37
CA TRP A 64 7.02 -0.75 6.84
C TRP A 64 7.22 -2.13 6.22
N LEU A 65 8.42 -2.39 5.73
CA LEU A 65 8.81 -3.67 5.16
C LEU A 65 10.14 -4.11 5.77
N ASN A 66 10.18 -5.33 6.33
CA ASN A 66 11.38 -5.92 6.94
C ASN A 66 12.07 -5.03 8.00
N GLY A 67 11.28 -4.26 8.76
CA GLY A 67 11.77 -3.38 9.83
C GLY A 67 12.14 -1.97 9.37
N GLU A 68 12.02 -1.68 8.07
CA GLU A 68 12.40 -0.41 7.47
C GLU A 68 11.16 0.37 7.03
N LYS A 69 11.14 1.69 7.27
CA LYS A 69 10.03 2.55 6.83
C LYS A 69 10.15 2.82 5.33
N MET A 70 9.14 2.41 4.58
CA MET A 70 9.12 2.50 3.11
C MET A 70 8.52 3.80 2.64
N VAL A 71 7.35 4.18 3.17
CA VAL A 71 6.67 5.43 2.83
C VAL A 71 6.02 6.01 4.08
N GLU A 72 5.84 7.32 4.10
CA GLU A 72 5.05 8.07 5.06
C GLU A 72 4.25 9.12 4.29
N TYR A 73 2.95 9.22 4.57
CA TYR A 73 2.08 10.19 3.92
C TYR A 73 0.91 10.58 4.82
N GLU A 74 0.27 11.70 4.49
CA GLU A 74 -0.94 12.17 5.16
C GLU A 74 -2.09 12.28 4.16
N ILE A 75 -3.12 11.46 4.36
CA ILE A 75 -4.32 11.45 3.54
C ILE A 75 -5.01 12.82 3.63
N GLY A 76 -5.29 13.42 2.47
CA GLY A 76 -5.92 14.73 2.36
C GLY A 76 -4.96 15.92 2.40
N SER A 77 -3.67 15.70 2.65
CA SER A 77 -2.64 16.75 2.50
C SER A 77 -2.54 17.25 1.06
N GLU A 78 -1.89 18.42 0.86
CA GLU A 78 -1.68 18.98 -0.47
C GLU A 78 -0.90 18.02 -1.38
N ASP A 79 0.17 17.40 -0.87
CA ASP A 79 0.97 16.41 -1.61
C ASP A 79 0.14 15.17 -1.97
N TRP A 80 -0.66 14.65 -1.02
CA TRP A 80 -1.57 13.53 -1.27
C TRP A 80 -2.56 13.84 -2.40
N ASN A 81 -3.26 14.98 -2.30
CA ASN A 81 -4.28 15.36 -3.28
C ASN A 81 -3.67 15.56 -4.67
N LYS A 82 -2.48 16.18 -4.76
CA LYS A 82 -1.73 16.32 -6.03
C LYS A 82 -1.39 14.96 -6.64
N ARG A 83 -0.93 14.00 -5.83
CA ARG A 83 -0.59 12.65 -6.31
C ARG A 83 -1.81 11.87 -6.75
N VAL A 84 -2.91 11.91 -6.00
CA VAL A 84 -4.16 11.25 -6.38
C VAL A 84 -4.67 11.79 -7.72
N ALA A 85 -4.67 13.12 -7.90
CA ALA A 85 -5.08 13.75 -9.16
C ALA A 85 -4.21 13.35 -10.36
N ALA A 86 -2.94 13.01 -10.13
CA ALA A 86 -1.99 12.57 -11.15
C ALA A 86 -1.91 11.03 -11.34
N SER A 87 -2.70 10.26 -10.58
CA SER A 87 -2.64 8.79 -10.55
C SER A 87 -3.80 8.13 -11.29
N LYS A 88 -3.79 6.79 -11.37
CA LYS A 88 -4.93 5.98 -11.84
C LYS A 88 -6.21 6.18 -11.01
N PHE A 89 -6.12 6.78 -9.83
CA PHE A 89 -7.23 7.01 -8.92
C PHE A 89 -7.96 8.34 -9.14
N LYS A 90 -7.51 9.19 -10.06
CA LYS A 90 -8.09 10.54 -10.29
C LYS A 90 -9.60 10.53 -10.52
N ASP A 91 -10.14 9.48 -11.16
CA ASP A 91 -11.56 9.33 -11.49
C ASP A 91 -12.30 8.43 -10.48
N LYS A 92 -11.75 8.25 -9.27
CA LYS A 92 -12.34 7.45 -8.18
C LYS A 92 -12.86 8.37 -7.07
N PRO A 93 -14.13 8.80 -7.12
CA PRO A 93 -14.66 9.83 -6.21
C PRO A 93 -14.65 9.42 -4.73
N LEU A 94 -14.63 8.11 -4.44
CA LEU A 94 -14.64 7.57 -3.08
C LEU A 94 -13.24 7.14 -2.59
N PHE A 95 -12.18 7.31 -3.40
CA PHE A 95 -10.83 6.88 -3.03
C PHE A 95 -10.31 7.62 -1.79
N ALA A 96 -10.00 6.85 -0.74
CA ALA A 96 -9.50 7.31 0.55
C ALA A 96 -10.39 8.38 1.22
N LYS A 97 -11.71 8.33 1.01
CA LYS A 97 -12.68 9.26 1.63
C LYS A 97 -13.31 8.71 2.92
N ALA A 98 -13.34 7.40 3.09
CA ALA A 98 -13.90 6.79 4.29
C ALA A 98 -12.90 6.86 5.45
N PRO A 99 -13.30 7.35 6.65
CA PRO A 99 -12.39 7.45 7.82
C PRO A 99 -12.12 6.09 8.48
N LYS A 100 -12.87 5.04 8.08
CA LYS A 100 -12.72 3.66 8.55
C LYS A 100 -13.08 2.70 7.42
N GLY A 101 -12.46 1.53 7.41
CA GLY A 101 -12.66 0.54 6.36
C GLY A 101 -12.30 -0.88 6.80
N ARG A 102 -12.22 -1.78 5.82
CA ARG A 102 -11.77 -3.16 6.02
C ARG A 102 -10.31 -3.28 5.61
N ILE A 103 -9.61 -4.25 6.18
CA ILE A 103 -8.31 -4.69 5.66
C ILE A 103 -8.58 -5.69 4.54
N CYS A 104 -7.92 -5.50 3.40
CA CYS A 104 -7.99 -6.39 2.25
C CYS A 104 -6.62 -7.04 2.04
N LEU A 105 -6.61 -8.35 1.80
CA LEU A 105 -5.46 -9.06 1.25
C LEU A 105 -5.80 -9.38 -0.19
N GLN A 106 -4.97 -8.91 -1.12
CA GLN A 106 -5.23 -9.03 -2.54
C GLN A 106 -4.32 -10.08 -3.18
N ASP A 107 -4.86 -10.78 -4.16
CA ASP A 107 -4.14 -11.63 -5.11
C ASP A 107 -4.44 -11.11 -6.54
N HIS A 108 -3.42 -11.12 -7.40
CA HIS A 108 -3.49 -10.84 -8.84
C HIS A 108 -2.87 -11.99 -9.66
N SER A 109 -3.39 -13.21 -9.46
CA SER A 109 -3.15 -14.43 -10.26
C SER A 109 -1.84 -15.19 -9.99
N ASP A 110 -1.00 -14.71 -9.07
CA ASP A 110 0.23 -15.40 -8.63
C ASP A 110 0.01 -15.96 -7.21
N ARG A 111 0.56 -17.14 -6.90
CA ARG A 111 0.45 -17.70 -5.54
C ARG A 111 1.06 -16.75 -4.52
N ILE A 112 0.25 -16.33 -3.55
CA ILE A 112 0.65 -15.52 -2.41
C ILE A 112 0.24 -16.19 -1.09
N GLU A 113 1.07 -16.07 -0.07
CA GLU A 113 0.83 -16.66 1.24
C GLU A 113 0.98 -15.62 2.35
N TYR A 114 0.07 -15.65 3.31
CA TYR A 114 0.07 -14.77 4.47
C TYR A 114 0.04 -15.59 5.76
N LYS A 115 0.82 -15.16 6.76
CA LYS A 115 0.79 -15.73 8.12
C LYS A 115 1.09 -14.66 9.16
N ASN A 116 0.83 -14.97 10.43
CA ASN A 116 1.08 -14.06 11.56
C ASN A 116 0.38 -12.70 11.46
N LEU A 117 -0.85 -12.69 10.91
CA LEU A 117 -1.69 -11.49 10.82
C LEU A 117 -2.12 -11.06 12.23
N LYS A 118 -1.71 -9.85 12.64
CA LYS A 118 -2.03 -9.27 13.95
C LYS A 118 -2.48 -7.84 13.77
N ILE A 119 -3.47 -7.42 14.54
CA ILE A 119 -4.00 -6.05 14.51
C ILE A 119 -3.96 -5.50 15.93
N LYS A 120 -3.42 -4.28 16.07
CA LYS A 120 -3.53 -3.47 17.27
C LYS A 120 -4.35 -2.23 16.92
N VAL A 121 -5.50 -2.08 17.57
CA VAL A 121 -6.30 -0.86 17.47
C VAL A 121 -5.56 0.25 18.21
N LEU A 122 -5.44 1.42 17.57
CA LEU A 122 -4.85 2.61 18.20
C LEU A 122 -5.89 3.29 19.11
N GLY A 123 -5.42 4.00 20.14
CA GLY A 123 -6.30 4.75 21.04
C GLY A 123 -7.13 5.78 20.28
N LYS A 124 -8.28 6.15 20.85
CA LYS A 124 -9.11 7.25 20.32
C LYS A 124 -8.47 8.60 20.58
#